data_AF-A0A150AJD5-F1
#
_entry.id   AF-A0A150AJD5-F1
#
_cell.length_a   1.000
_cell.length_b   1.000
_cell.length_c   1.000
_cell.angle_alpha   90.00
_cell.angle_beta   90.00
_cell.angle_gamma   90.00
#
_symmetry.space_group_name_H-M   'P 1'
#
loop_
_entity.id
_entity.type
_entity.pdbx_description
1 polymer ?
#
loop_
_entity_poly.entity_id
_entity_poly.type
_entity_poly.pdbx_seq_one_letter_code
_entity_poly.pdbx_strand_id
1 'polypeptide(L)'
;MNVYSQLKKKKKMAIDIIEKYTDEQSNFMELEGMKVHYKVEGEGFPIVLLHGTFSSLHTWDKWTETLKEKYKVIRLDLPGFGITGPRPDRTYSIDIYLNFINTFLKKLEVKKFYLAGSSLGGWIAWEYSHRYKEQVRRLILLNAAGFNDKDSIPLLFKLVQNPIIKEFKMFHGFAEYLQAPKSFIEFFLKNAYGNPKRVDRATITRYHEIFSRKGNKEAFLNIANSSIEDHSDLIKQLDTPTLIIWGEKDRWIPLANAYKFQFSLPNSQLIIYEGVGHVPMEEIPAKSAKDTISFLENTTFDSGVKIQTSYLCDQFRKEVKVASGSFEKVGKKIDFHGQAVCLKTNNPQLVLERLEEENGKGKVLVVEWECDKMDALIDEEIAYALLHQEWEGLITDANYRHTEALNKMRIGILANKCYPMKALKADEPIEIYLHANVGGLELVDGNYIYMDEDGVVSSEQNLVDWEK
;
A
#
# COMPACT_ATOMS: atom_id res chain seq x y z
N MET A 1 -11.72 53.83 -33.94
CA MET A 1 -12.00 52.48 -33.40
C MET A 1 -12.15 52.63 -31.89
N ASN A 2 -13.36 52.46 -31.34
CA ASN A 2 -13.62 52.72 -29.91
C ASN A 2 -12.84 51.72 -29.03
N VAL A 3 -12.31 52.17 -27.90
CA VAL A 3 -11.60 51.39 -26.86
C VAL A 3 -12.37 50.12 -26.50
N TYR A 4 -13.70 50.17 -26.55
CA TYR A 4 -14.60 49.02 -26.36
C TYR A 4 -14.42 47.89 -27.40
N SER A 5 -14.10 48.23 -28.65
CA SER A 5 -13.86 47.27 -29.74
C SER A 5 -12.45 46.66 -29.70
N GLN A 6 -11.45 47.41 -29.24
CA GLN A 6 -10.11 46.87 -28.95
C GLN A 6 -10.12 45.99 -27.69
N LEU A 7 -10.92 46.35 -26.68
CA LEU A 7 -11.16 45.51 -25.50
C LEU A 7 -11.94 44.25 -25.85
N LYS A 8 -12.93 44.28 -26.76
CA LYS A 8 -13.60 43.05 -27.25
C LYS A 8 -12.70 42.17 -28.13
N LYS A 9 -11.80 42.74 -28.94
CA LYS A 9 -10.81 41.96 -29.70
C LYS A 9 -9.70 41.37 -28.82
N LYS A 10 -9.33 42.03 -27.71
CA LYS A 10 -8.47 41.45 -26.67
C LYS A 10 -9.22 40.50 -25.72
N LYS A 11 -10.53 40.71 -25.45
CA LYS A 11 -11.44 39.83 -24.70
C LYS A 11 -12.06 38.69 -25.53
N LYS A 12 -11.43 38.31 -26.65
CA LYS A 12 -11.41 36.89 -27.04
C LYS A 12 -10.29 36.18 -26.25
N MET A 13 -10.17 36.56 -24.97
CA MET A 13 -9.17 36.12 -24.01
C MET A 13 -9.56 34.72 -23.56
N ALA A 14 -8.56 33.85 -23.46
CA ALA A 14 -8.68 32.54 -22.83
C ALA A 14 -9.57 32.62 -21.58
N ILE A 15 -10.52 31.69 -21.45
CA ILE A 15 -11.28 31.49 -20.22
C ILE A 15 -10.27 31.48 -19.06
N ASP A 16 -10.51 32.28 -18.03
CA ASP A 16 -9.64 32.27 -16.84
C ASP A 16 -9.60 30.82 -16.32
N ILE A 17 -8.40 30.30 -16.08
CA ILE A 17 -8.23 28.92 -15.67
C ILE A 17 -8.98 28.62 -14.37
N ILE A 18 -9.14 29.64 -13.53
CA ILE A 18 -9.96 29.57 -12.32
C ILE A 18 -11.41 29.28 -12.73
N GLU A 19 -12.02 30.14 -13.54
CA GLU A 19 -13.41 29.97 -14.02
C GLU A 19 -13.64 28.62 -14.71
N LYS A 20 -12.66 28.11 -15.47
CA LYS A 20 -12.78 26.84 -16.20
C LYS A 20 -12.80 25.60 -15.30
N TYR A 21 -12.06 25.64 -14.19
CA TYR A 21 -11.84 24.48 -13.30
C TYR A 21 -12.41 24.70 -11.90
N THR A 22 -13.40 25.58 -11.79
CA THR A 22 -14.20 25.77 -10.59
C THR A 22 -15.68 25.64 -10.92
N ASP A 23 -16.46 25.16 -9.98
CA ASP A 23 -17.91 25.02 -10.10
C ASP A 23 -18.60 25.47 -8.79
N GLU A 24 -19.90 25.22 -8.66
CA GLU A 24 -20.67 25.58 -7.47
C GLU A 24 -20.21 24.90 -6.18
N GLN A 25 -19.43 23.81 -6.28
CA GLN A 25 -18.85 23.12 -5.12
C GLN A 25 -17.46 23.66 -4.77
N SER A 26 -16.86 24.47 -5.63
CA SER A 26 -15.58 25.13 -5.37
C SER A 26 -15.69 26.19 -4.28
N ASN A 27 -14.88 26.01 -3.25
CA ASN A 27 -14.72 26.92 -2.13
C ASN A 27 -13.29 27.46 -2.07
N PHE A 28 -13.13 28.62 -1.43
CA PHE A 28 -11.83 29.27 -1.25
C PHE A 28 -11.61 29.67 0.19
N MET A 29 -10.42 29.40 0.71
CA MET A 29 -10.02 29.78 2.06
C MET A 29 -8.70 30.54 2.05
N GLU A 30 -8.65 31.70 2.70
CA GLU A 30 -7.39 32.40 2.94
C GLU A 30 -6.61 31.70 4.05
N LEU A 31 -5.43 31.19 3.71
CA LEU A 31 -4.56 30.46 4.63
C LEU A 31 -3.09 30.66 4.23
N GLU A 32 -2.25 31.10 5.18
CA GLU A 32 -0.81 31.31 4.97
C GLU A 32 -0.47 32.19 3.73
N GLY A 33 -1.30 33.21 3.47
CA GLY A 33 -1.13 34.11 2.32
C GLY A 33 -1.51 33.49 0.97
N MET A 34 -2.20 32.35 0.97
CA MET A 34 -2.73 31.68 -0.22
C MET A 34 -4.26 31.67 -0.20
N LYS A 35 -4.86 31.78 -1.38
CA LYS A 35 -6.27 31.51 -1.59
C LYS A 35 -6.45 30.03 -1.96
N VAL A 36 -6.63 29.19 -0.95
CA VAL A 36 -6.67 27.73 -1.07
C VAL A 36 -7.98 27.28 -1.72
N HIS A 37 -7.90 26.58 -2.84
CA HIS A 37 -9.04 25.97 -3.52
C HIS A 37 -9.35 24.59 -2.93
N TYR A 38 -10.60 24.35 -2.59
CA TYR A 38 -11.09 23.06 -2.10
C TYR A 38 -12.55 22.83 -2.47
N LYS A 39 -13.00 21.59 -2.37
CA LYS A 39 -14.41 21.20 -2.51
C LYS A 39 -14.85 20.36 -1.33
N VAL A 40 -16.13 20.50 -0.97
CA VAL A 40 -16.81 19.71 0.05
C VAL A 40 -18.11 19.21 -0.53
N GLU A 41 -18.25 17.90 -0.69
CA GLU A 41 -19.38 17.28 -1.37
C GLU A 41 -19.90 16.08 -0.57
N GLY A 42 -21.21 15.86 -0.59
CA GLY A 42 -21.86 14.79 0.17
C GLY A 42 -21.99 15.07 1.67
N GLU A 43 -22.56 14.11 2.38
CA GLU A 43 -22.84 14.16 3.82
C GLU A 43 -22.31 12.90 4.53
N GLY A 44 -22.26 12.92 5.86
CA GLY A 44 -21.79 11.78 6.66
C GLY A 44 -20.38 11.97 7.23
N PHE A 45 -19.70 10.87 7.55
CA PHE A 45 -18.37 10.93 8.17
C PHE A 45 -17.34 11.52 7.18
N PRO A 46 -16.45 12.44 7.60
CA PRO A 46 -15.57 13.11 6.65
C PRO A 46 -14.48 12.19 6.09
N ILE A 47 -14.21 12.31 4.78
CA ILE A 47 -13.05 11.73 4.11
C ILE A 47 -12.26 12.83 3.40
N VAL A 48 -10.98 12.97 3.74
CA VAL A 48 -10.07 13.98 3.19
C VAL A 48 -9.19 13.34 2.12
N LEU A 49 -9.12 13.94 0.94
CA LEU A 49 -8.43 13.41 -0.24
C LEU A 49 -7.25 14.30 -0.66
N LEU A 50 -6.03 13.75 -0.62
CA LEU A 50 -4.78 14.45 -0.93
C LEU A 50 -4.19 13.97 -2.26
N HIS A 51 -4.16 14.84 -3.27
CA HIS A 51 -3.60 14.50 -4.58
C HIS A 51 -2.05 14.43 -4.56
N GLY A 52 -1.46 13.82 -5.60
CA GLY A 52 -0.01 13.72 -5.77
C GLY A 52 0.65 14.96 -6.40
N THR A 53 1.94 14.87 -6.66
CA THR A 53 2.64 15.89 -7.47
C THR A 53 2.01 15.99 -8.85
N PHE A 54 2.17 17.15 -9.50
CA PHE A 54 1.72 17.37 -10.89
C PHE A 54 0.20 17.30 -11.09
N SER A 55 -0.59 17.21 -10.01
CA SER A 55 -2.03 17.00 -10.05
C SER A 55 -2.82 18.16 -9.39
N SER A 56 -4.10 17.93 -9.13
CA SER A 56 -5.05 18.83 -8.46
C SER A 56 -6.18 18.01 -7.85
N LEU A 57 -7.07 18.64 -7.09
CA LEU A 57 -8.24 17.98 -6.49
C LEU A 57 -9.17 17.29 -7.51
N HIS A 58 -9.06 17.65 -8.80
CA HIS A 58 -9.81 17.04 -9.89
C HIS A 58 -9.42 15.59 -10.19
N THR A 59 -8.26 15.12 -9.70
CA THR A 59 -7.91 13.69 -9.78
C THR A 59 -8.94 12.81 -9.07
N TRP A 60 -9.65 13.40 -8.10
CA TRP A 60 -10.64 12.72 -7.27
C TRP A 60 -12.07 12.82 -7.81
N ASP A 61 -12.34 13.54 -8.92
CA ASP A 61 -13.71 13.80 -9.43
C ASP A 61 -14.54 12.51 -9.50
N LYS A 62 -14.01 11.48 -10.18
CA LYS A 62 -14.72 10.20 -10.37
C LYS A 62 -14.82 9.38 -9.07
N TRP A 63 -13.91 9.58 -8.12
CA TRP A 63 -13.97 8.96 -6.80
C TRP A 63 -15.07 9.59 -5.96
N THR A 64 -15.15 10.93 -5.99
CA THR A 64 -16.16 11.71 -5.28
C THR A 64 -17.57 11.34 -5.72
N GLU A 65 -17.81 11.07 -7.01
CA GLU A 65 -19.12 10.60 -7.49
C GLU A 65 -19.63 9.35 -6.76
N THR A 66 -18.74 8.44 -6.35
CA THR A 66 -19.11 7.23 -5.59
C THR A 66 -19.12 7.50 -4.08
N LEU A 67 -18.11 8.20 -3.56
CA LEU A 67 -17.95 8.40 -2.12
C LEU A 67 -18.99 9.34 -1.51
N LYS A 68 -19.45 10.35 -2.26
CA LYS A 68 -20.38 11.38 -1.76
C LYS A 68 -21.77 10.84 -1.40
N GLU A 69 -22.10 9.61 -1.84
CA GLU A 69 -23.33 8.92 -1.47
C GLU A 69 -23.37 8.55 0.03
N LYS A 70 -22.21 8.43 0.69
CA LYS A 70 -22.11 7.98 2.09
C LYS A 70 -21.22 8.85 2.98
N TYR A 71 -20.31 9.61 2.39
CA TYR A 71 -19.29 10.37 3.11
C TYR A 71 -19.30 11.83 2.71
N LYS A 72 -18.91 12.69 3.66
CA LYS A 72 -18.58 14.09 3.40
C LYS A 72 -17.17 14.13 2.81
N VAL A 73 -17.07 14.23 1.49
CA VAL A 73 -15.81 14.22 0.75
C VAL A 73 -15.20 15.61 0.73
N ILE A 74 -13.99 15.73 1.29
CA ILE A 74 -13.21 16.97 1.34
C ILE A 74 -11.96 16.78 0.50
N ARG A 75 -11.76 17.61 -0.51
CA ARG A 75 -10.60 17.56 -1.39
C ARG A 75 -10.06 18.96 -1.63
N LEU A 76 -8.75 19.11 -1.64
CA LEU A 76 -8.09 20.40 -1.75
C LEU A 76 -6.95 20.38 -2.76
N ASP A 77 -6.66 21.53 -3.33
CA ASP A 77 -5.43 21.77 -4.08
C ASP A 77 -4.30 22.09 -3.10
N LEU A 78 -3.36 21.16 -2.95
CA LEU A 78 -2.20 21.32 -2.09
C LEU A 78 -1.36 22.55 -2.50
N PRO A 79 -0.70 23.23 -1.55
CA PRO A 79 0.22 24.33 -1.85
C PRO A 79 1.24 23.92 -2.93
N GLY A 80 1.37 24.75 -3.97
CA GLY A 80 2.19 24.49 -5.15
C GLY A 80 1.44 23.94 -6.36
N PHE A 81 0.17 23.56 -6.20
CA PHE A 81 -0.57 22.80 -7.21
C PHE A 81 -1.96 23.37 -7.49
N GLY A 82 -2.61 22.82 -8.52
CA GLY A 82 -4.00 23.13 -8.84
C GLY A 82 -4.27 24.62 -9.06
N ILE A 83 -5.42 25.05 -8.57
CA ILE A 83 -5.87 26.45 -8.60
C ILE A 83 -5.31 27.25 -7.43
N THR A 84 -4.97 26.61 -6.30
CA THR A 84 -4.25 27.23 -5.16
C THR A 84 -2.94 27.88 -5.63
N GLY A 85 -2.11 27.11 -6.34
CA GLY A 85 -0.84 27.59 -6.87
C GLY A 85 0.28 27.72 -5.83
N PRO A 86 1.35 28.45 -6.14
CA PRO A 86 2.57 28.46 -5.32
C PRO A 86 2.38 29.14 -3.96
N ARG A 87 3.13 28.64 -2.96
CA ARG A 87 3.32 29.38 -1.70
C ARG A 87 4.00 30.73 -1.96
N PRO A 88 3.66 31.81 -1.23
CA PRO A 88 4.33 33.09 -1.38
C PRO A 88 5.85 33.02 -1.14
N ASP A 89 6.26 32.21 -0.16
CA ASP A 89 7.67 32.02 0.23
C ASP A 89 8.44 31.01 -0.63
N ARG A 90 7.74 30.28 -1.52
CA ARG A 90 8.32 29.27 -2.43
C ARG A 90 9.02 28.09 -1.75
N THR A 91 8.80 27.90 -0.45
CA THR A 91 9.37 26.80 0.33
C THR A 91 8.41 25.64 0.44
N TYR A 92 8.92 24.41 0.41
CA TYR A 92 8.11 23.19 0.50
C TYR A 92 8.87 22.13 1.29
N SER A 93 8.17 21.44 2.18
CA SER A 93 8.63 20.25 2.91
C SER A 93 7.40 19.46 3.38
N ILE A 94 7.59 18.21 3.78
CA ILE A 94 6.50 17.42 4.36
C ILE A 94 5.95 18.13 5.60
N ASP A 95 6.80 18.62 6.50
CA ASP A 95 6.39 19.39 7.68
C ASP A 95 5.49 20.59 7.36
N ILE A 96 5.81 21.34 6.31
CA ILE A 96 4.98 22.46 5.85
C ILE A 96 3.60 21.94 5.42
N TYR A 97 3.53 20.85 4.64
CA TYR A 97 2.25 20.26 4.25
C TYR A 97 1.44 19.75 5.44
N LEU A 98 2.08 19.11 6.42
CA LEU A 98 1.41 18.60 7.62
C LEU A 98 0.77 19.73 8.44
N ASN A 99 1.53 20.81 8.68
CA ASN A 99 1.04 21.98 9.41
C ASN A 99 -0.08 22.71 8.65
N PHE A 100 0.09 22.85 7.33
CA PHE A 100 -0.92 23.46 6.46
C PHE A 100 -2.24 22.68 6.50
N ILE A 101 -2.21 21.35 6.33
CA ILE A 101 -3.41 20.51 6.34
C ILE A 101 -4.09 20.56 7.70
N ASN A 102 -3.33 20.48 8.80
CA ASN A 102 -3.89 20.56 10.15
C ASN A 102 -4.58 21.92 10.39
N THR A 103 -3.98 23.02 9.91
CA THR A 103 -4.58 24.35 10.05
C THR A 103 -5.82 24.51 9.18
N PHE A 104 -5.79 23.98 7.96
CA PHE A 104 -6.94 23.93 7.06
C PHE A 104 -8.12 23.15 7.66
N LEU A 105 -7.87 21.94 8.15
CA LEU A 105 -8.92 21.09 8.74
C LEU A 105 -9.46 21.66 10.06
N LYS A 106 -8.62 22.30 10.87
CA LYS A 106 -9.08 23.06 12.06
C LYS A 106 -10.03 24.19 11.69
N LYS A 107 -9.73 24.96 10.64
CA LYS A 107 -10.63 26.03 10.15
C LYS A 107 -11.95 25.49 9.59
N LEU A 108 -11.95 24.29 9.03
CA LEU A 108 -13.17 23.58 8.62
C LEU A 108 -13.89 22.85 9.77
N GLU A 109 -13.36 22.95 11.00
CA GLU A 109 -13.86 22.27 12.19
C GLU A 109 -13.94 20.74 12.06
N VAL A 110 -13.08 20.16 11.23
CA VAL A 110 -12.99 18.71 11.00
C VAL A 110 -12.03 18.09 12.00
N LYS A 111 -12.57 17.48 13.06
CA LYS A 111 -11.78 16.93 14.17
C LYS A 111 -11.36 15.47 13.98
N LYS A 112 -12.23 14.66 13.36
CA LYS A 112 -11.99 13.23 13.09
C LYS A 112 -12.46 12.90 11.67
N PHE A 113 -11.66 12.15 10.93
CA PHE A 113 -11.89 11.89 9.51
C PHE A 113 -11.15 10.64 9.02
N TYR A 114 -11.52 10.15 7.85
CA TYR A 114 -10.70 9.24 7.05
C TYR A 114 -9.77 10.05 6.16
N LEU A 115 -8.54 9.57 5.95
CA LEU A 115 -7.55 10.27 5.16
C LEU A 115 -7.09 9.38 4.02
N ALA A 116 -7.21 9.85 2.78
CA ALA A 116 -6.71 9.17 1.60
C ALA A 116 -5.70 10.05 0.88
N GLY A 117 -4.61 9.45 0.41
CA GLY A 117 -3.57 10.16 -0.32
C GLY A 117 -2.96 9.33 -1.44
N SER A 118 -2.65 9.98 -2.55
CA SER A 118 -1.93 9.35 -3.67
C SER A 118 -0.55 9.94 -3.88
N SER A 119 0.46 9.10 -4.13
CA SER A 119 1.83 9.55 -4.41
C SER A 119 2.37 10.46 -3.30
N LEU A 120 2.79 11.70 -3.60
CA LEU A 120 3.11 12.71 -2.58
C LEU A 120 2.00 12.93 -1.56
N GLY A 121 0.73 12.96 -1.98
CA GLY A 121 -0.40 13.06 -1.07
C GLY A 121 -0.50 11.86 -0.13
N GLY A 122 -0.07 10.68 -0.59
CA GLY A 122 0.07 9.47 0.23
C GLY A 122 1.18 9.59 1.27
N TRP A 123 2.32 10.18 0.88
CA TRP A 123 3.40 10.48 1.82
C TRP A 123 2.95 11.41 2.93
N ILE A 124 2.36 12.54 2.53
CA ILE A 124 1.78 13.51 3.47
C ILE A 124 0.73 12.82 4.36
N ALA A 125 -0.10 11.93 3.81
CA ALA A 125 -1.16 11.27 4.56
C ALA A 125 -0.64 10.34 5.67
N TRP A 126 0.37 9.51 5.39
CA TRP A 126 0.89 8.59 6.42
C TRP A 126 1.65 9.36 7.50
N GLU A 127 2.47 10.38 7.15
CA GLU A 127 3.14 11.21 8.15
C GLU A 127 2.14 12.04 8.97
N TYR A 128 1.05 12.51 8.36
CA TYR A 128 -0.04 13.19 9.08
C TYR A 128 -0.68 12.26 10.09
N SER A 129 -0.96 11.02 9.69
CA SER A 129 -1.56 10.02 10.56
C SER A 129 -0.64 9.68 11.74
N HIS A 130 0.67 9.67 11.51
CA HIS A 130 1.66 9.47 12.57
C HIS A 130 1.69 10.65 13.55
N ARG A 131 1.68 11.89 13.05
CA ARG A 131 1.78 13.12 13.86
C ARG A 131 0.48 13.45 14.62
N TYR A 132 -0.67 13.14 14.03
CA TYR A 132 -1.99 13.52 14.55
C TYR A 132 -2.89 12.28 14.75
N LYS A 133 -2.36 11.27 15.45
CA LYS A 133 -2.95 9.92 15.62
C LYS A 133 -4.43 9.90 16.00
N GLU A 134 -4.91 10.87 16.80
CA GLU A 134 -6.31 10.90 17.27
C GLU A 134 -7.32 11.41 16.22
N GLN A 135 -6.85 12.07 15.16
CA GLN A 135 -7.72 12.67 14.15
C GLN A 135 -8.05 11.68 13.02
N VAL A 136 -7.07 10.86 12.61
CA VAL A 136 -7.23 9.95 11.47
C VAL A 136 -7.78 8.61 11.93
N ARG A 137 -9.00 8.28 11.51
CA ARG A 137 -9.68 7.02 11.90
C ARG A 137 -9.29 5.84 11.03
N ARG A 138 -9.05 6.07 9.75
CA ARG A 138 -8.57 5.11 8.77
C ARG A 138 -7.76 5.85 7.71
N LEU A 139 -6.72 5.19 7.22
CA LEU A 139 -5.79 5.71 6.22
C LEU A 139 -5.92 4.92 4.92
N ILE A 140 -5.85 5.61 3.78
CA ILE A 140 -5.85 4.98 2.46
C ILE A 140 -4.66 5.50 1.66
N LEU A 141 -3.76 4.61 1.27
CA LEU A 141 -2.53 4.90 0.55
C LEU A 141 -2.65 4.36 -0.87
N LEU A 142 -2.71 5.26 -1.87
CA LEU A 142 -2.80 4.89 -3.28
C LEU A 142 -1.48 5.16 -3.98
N ASN A 143 -0.71 4.11 -4.29
CA ASN A 143 0.61 4.23 -4.91
C ASN A 143 1.44 5.32 -4.18
N ALA A 144 1.49 5.23 -2.84
CA ALA A 144 2.00 6.29 -1.99
C ALA A 144 3.53 6.40 -2.06
N ALA A 145 4.05 7.62 -1.96
CA ALA A 145 5.46 7.84 -1.65
C ALA A 145 5.71 7.74 -0.14
N GLY A 146 6.98 7.65 0.27
CA GLY A 146 7.34 7.60 1.70
C GLY A 146 8.62 6.81 2.00
N PHE A 147 8.99 5.87 1.14
CA PHE A 147 10.27 5.17 1.22
C PHE A 147 11.32 5.89 0.36
N ASN A 148 12.52 6.08 0.92
CA ASN A 148 13.64 6.74 0.23
C ASN A 148 14.39 5.78 -0.71
N ASP A 149 13.69 5.24 -1.69
CA ASP A 149 14.32 4.41 -2.70
C ASP A 149 14.95 5.31 -3.78
N LYS A 150 16.17 5.79 -3.53
CA LYS A 150 16.93 6.67 -4.45
C LYS A 150 17.06 6.09 -5.87
N ASP A 151 17.01 4.77 -5.99
CA ASP A 151 17.06 4.07 -7.27
C ASP A 151 15.70 4.05 -8.01
N SER A 152 14.59 4.22 -7.30
CA SER A 152 13.22 4.12 -7.80
C SER A 152 12.64 5.41 -8.38
N ILE A 153 13.30 6.56 -8.17
CA ILE A 153 12.86 7.84 -8.74
C ILE A 153 12.82 7.68 -10.28
N PRO A 154 11.67 7.90 -10.94
CA PRO A 154 11.59 7.69 -12.38
C PRO A 154 12.64 8.52 -13.09
N LEU A 155 13.27 7.96 -14.13
CA LEU A 155 14.35 8.60 -14.90
C LEU A 155 14.02 10.05 -15.30
N LEU A 156 12.74 10.29 -15.55
CA LEU A 156 12.16 11.57 -15.92
C LEU A 156 12.21 12.62 -14.80
N PHE A 157 12.08 12.23 -13.53
CA PHE A 157 12.29 13.09 -12.36
C PHE A 157 13.78 13.25 -12.03
N LYS A 158 14.61 12.21 -12.25
CA LYS A 158 16.08 12.31 -12.15
C LYS A 158 16.67 13.36 -13.10
N LEU A 159 16.06 13.52 -14.29
CA LEU A 159 16.45 14.54 -15.26
C LEU A 159 16.28 15.97 -14.70
N VAL A 160 15.24 16.21 -13.90
CA VAL A 160 14.93 17.53 -13.31
C VAL A 160 15.83 17.86 -12.12
N GLN A 161 16.36 16.83 -11.44
CA GLN A 161 17.29 16.94 -10.31
C GLN A 161 18.75 17.10 -10.72
N ASN A 162 19.05 17.15 -12.04
CA ASN A 162 20.42 17.25 -12.54
C ASN A 162 21.08 18.59 -12.13
N PRO A 163 22.27 18.57 -11.50
CA PRO A 163 22.95 19.78 -11.02
C PRO A 163 23.26 20.81 -12.12
N ILE A 164 23.39 20.40 -13.39
CA ILE A 164 23.59 21.31 -14.53
C ILE A 164 22.33 22.16 -14.78
N ILE A 165 21.14 21.57 -14.61
CA ILE A 165 19.85 22.29 -14.67
C ILE A 165 19.66 23.15 -13.40
N LYS A 166 20.19 22.70 -12.26
CA LYS A 166 20.18 23.39 -10.97
C LYS A 166 21.09 24.63 -10.93
N GLU A 167 22.21 24.64 -11.65
CA GLU A 167 23.13 25.78 -11.80
C GLU A 167 22.65 26.80 -12.84
N PHE A 168 21.82 26.38 -13.80
CA PHE A 168 21.12 27.26 -14.75
C PHE A 168 19.96 28.05 -14.09
N LYS A 169 20.18 28.58 -12.86
CA LYS A 169 19.30 29.52 -12.16
C LYS A 169 18.99 30.79 -12.96
N MET A 170 19.81 31.13 -13.96
CA MET A 170 19.51 32.19 -14.94
C MET A 170 18.28 31.93 -15.81
N PHE A 171 17.75 30.70 -15.85
CA PHE A 171 16.56 30.33 -16.62
C PHE A 171 15.25 30.37 -15.80
N HIS A 172 15.28 30.79 -14.52
CA HIS A 172 14.07 30.84 -13.68
C HIS A 172 12.96 31.74 -14.24
N GLY A 173 13.32 32.83 -14.93
CA GLY A 173 12.36 33.63 -15.69
C GLY A 173 11.92 32.97 -17.01
N PHE A 174 12.78 32.23 -17.70
CA PHE A 174 12.50 31.70 -19.04
C PHE A 174 11.67 30.41 -19.01
N ALA A 175 11.85 29.55 -18.00
CA ALA A 175 11.01 28.36 -17.78
C ALA A 175 9.55 28.72 -17.44
N GLU A 176 9.31 29.90 -16.84
CA GLU A 176 7.96 30.45 -16.63
C GLU A 176 7.26 30.72 -17.98
N TYR A 177 7.99 31.20 -18.98
CA TYR A 177 7.49 31.52 -20.33
C TYR A 177 7.42 30.33 -21.30
N LEU A 178 8.25 29.30 -21.11
CA LEU A 178 8.14 28.08 -21.91
C LEU A 178 6.90 27.28 -21.49
N GLN A 179 5.88 27.25 -22.33
CA GLN A 179 4.74 26.34 -22.15
C GLN A 179 5.24 24.90 -22.32
N ALA A 180 5.01 24.06 -21.31
CA ALA A 180 5.29 22.64 -21.45
C ALA A 180 4.40 22.13 -22.59
N PRO A 181 4.96 21.57 -23.68
CA PRO A 181 4.15 21.17 -24.81
C PRO A 181 3.13 20.13 -24.36
N LYS A 182 1.90 20.19 -24.86
CA LYS A 182 0.84 19.25 -24.49
C LYS A 182 1.22 17.78 -24.69
N SER A 183 2.08 17.49 -25.68
CA SER A 183 2.66 16.17 -25.93
C SER A 183 3.54 15.66 -24.78
N PHE A 184 4.23 16.55 -24.05
CA PHE A 184 4.97 16.21 -22.84
C PHE A 184 4.00 15.75 -21.75
N ILE A 185 2.94 16.51 -21.49
CA ILE A 185 1.90 16.13 -20.50
C ILE A 185 1.24 14.80 -20.87
N GLU A 186 0.91 14.62 -22.15
CA GLU A 186 0.35 13.36 -22.66
C GLU A 186 1.29 12.18 -22.44
N PHE A 187 2.59 12.34 -22.69
CA PHE A 187 3.58 11.30 -22.42
C PHE A 187 3.63 10.94 -20.92
N PHE A 188 3.65 11.93 -20.02
CA PHE A 188 3.63 11.67 -18.57
C PHE A 188 2.39 10.90 -18.16
N LEU A 189 1.20 11.37 -18.55
CA LEU A 189 -0.06 10.71 -18.20
C LEU A 189 -0.13 9.28 -18.75
N LYS A 190 0.28 9.06 -20.00
CA LYS A 190 0.31 7.71 -20.57
C LYS A 190 1.28 6.77 -19.83
N ASN A 191 2.35 7.29 -19.25
CA ASN A 191 3.25 6.50 -18.42
C ASN A 191 2.69 6.25 -17.00
N ALA A 192 1.91 7.20 -16.46
CA ALA A 192 1.22 7.04 -15.18
C ALA A 192 0.11 5.98 -15.24
N TYR A 193 -0.48 5.74 -16.41
CA TYR A 193 -1.54 4.73 -16.57
C TYR A 193 -0.94 3.36 -16.93
N GLY A 194 -1.52 2.30 -16.39
CA GLY A 194 -1.15 0.93 -16.73
C GLY A 194 -1.53 0.61 -18.17
N ASN A 195 -2.73 1.06 -18.59
CA ASN A 195 -3.17 1.10 -19.97
C ASN A 195 -3.23 2.54 -20.53
N PRO A 196 -2.27 2.95 -21.37
CA PRO A 196 -2.24 4.28 -21.98
C PRO A 196 -3.48 4.67 -22.78
N LYS A 197 -4.28 3.71 -23.26
CA LYS A 197 -5.50 3.96 -24.04
C LYS A 197 -6.65 4.51 -23.17
N ARG A 198 -6.55 4.41 -21.84
CA ARG A 198 -7.55 4.94 -20.89
C ARG A 198 -7.37 6.44 -20.63
N VAL A 199 -6.26 7.04 -21.06
CA VAL A 199 -6.03 8.48 -20.92
C VAL A 199 -6.83 9.22 -21.98
N ASP A 200 -7.88 9.93 -21.57
CA ASP A 200 -8.70 10.74 -22.47
C ASP A 200 -8.10 12.13 -22.74
N ARG A 201 -8.58 12.77 -23.82
CA ARG A 201 -8.11 14.11 -24.24
C ARG A 201 -8.47 15.21 -23.24
N ALA A 202 -9.57 15.06 -22.51
CA ALA A 202 -10.02 16.06 -21.53
C ALA A 202 -9.07 16.08 -20.33
N THR A 203 -8.65 14.90 -19.87
CA THR A 203 -7.66 14.68 -18.82
C THR A 203 -6.32 15.29 -19.21
N ILE A 204 -5.80 15.00 -20.40
CA ILE A 204 -4.56 15.62 -20.91
C ILE A 204 -4.68 17.15 -20.94
N THR A 205 -5.82 17.66 -21.38
CA THR A 205 -6.07 19.11 -21.46
C THR A 205 -6.09 19.75 -20.07
N ARG A 206 -6.79 19.13 -19.11
CA ARG A 206 -6.87 19.58 -17.71
C ARG A 206 -5.50 19.65 -17.07
N TYR A 207 -4.74 18.55 -17.11
CA TYR A 207 -3.40 18.50 -16.55
C TYR A 207 -2.48 19.55 -17.20
N HIS A 208 -2.52 19.69 -18.53
CA HIS A 208 -1.70 20.65 -19.24
C HIS A 208 -2.01 22.09 -18.85
N GLU A 209 -3.28 22.48 -18.86
CA GLU A 209 -3.68 23.85 -18.55
C GLU A 209 -3.38 24.19 -17.08
N ILE A 210 -3.75 23.32 -16.13
CA ILE A 210 -3.53 23.56 -14.69
C ILE A 210 -2.03 23.59 -14.38
N PHE A 211 -1.24 22.69 -14.96
CA PHE A 211 0.22 22.73 -14.79
C PHE A 211 0.85 23.99 -15.40
N SER A 212 0.27 24.50 -16.49
CA SER A 212 0.72 25.72 -17.16
C SER A 212 0.28 27.01 -16.45
N ARG A 213 -0.56 26.93 -15.41
CA ARG A 213 -0.91 28.08 -14.57
C ARG A 213 0.37 28.73 -14.03
N LYS A 214 0.37 30.07 -14.01
CA LYS A 214 1.51 30.87 -13.53
C LYS A 214 1.97 30.39 -12.15
N GLY A 215 3.28 30.15 -12.02
CA GLY A 215 3.93 29.71 -10.78
C GLY A 215 3.87 28.21 -10.47
N ASN A 216 2.95 27.42 -11.05
CA ASN A 216 2.81 25.99 -10.72
C ASN A 216 4.03 25.17 -11.18
N LYS A 217 4.59 25.49 -12.35
CA LYS A 217 5.82 24.85 -12.85
C LYS A 217 7.01 25.06 -11.92
N GLU A 218 7.20 26.30 -11.46
CA GLU A 218 8.28 26.66 -10.53
C GLU A 218 8.08 25.99 -9.16
N ALA A 219 6.84 25.98 -8.66
CA ALA A 219 6.52 25.25 -7.44
C ALA A 219 6.86 23.77 -7.54
N PHE A 220 6.49 23.12 -8.65
CA PHE A 220 6.85 21.73 -8.91
C PHE A 220 8.37 21.52 -8.89
N LEU A 221 9.16 22.41 -9.50
CA LEU A 221 10.62 22.33 -9.45
C LEU A 221 11.15 22.48 -8.02
N ASN A 222 10.59 23.39 -7.21
CA ASN A 222 11.02 23.57 -5.82
C ASN A 222 10.68 22.35 -4.96
N ILE A 223 9.51 21.73 -5.18
CA ILE A 223 9.09 20.50 -4.50
C ILE A 223 9.98 19.32 -4.91
N ALA A 224 10.30 19.18 -6.20
CA ALA A 224 11.18 18.13 -6.69
C ALA A 224 12.64 18.28 -6.17
N ASN A 225 13.01 19.48 -5.73
CA ASN A 225 14.33 19.81 -5.20
C ASN A 225 14.35 20.02 -3.67
N SER A 226 13.22 19.86 -2.97
CA SER A 226 13.19 19.97 -1.51
C SER A 226 13.96 18.82 -0.87
N SER A 227 14.55 19.05 0.30
CA SER A 227 15.19 17.99 1.07
C SER A 227 14.16 16.91 1.42
N ILE A 228 14.49 15.67 1.05
CA ILE A 228 13.76 14.49 1.47
C ILE A 228 14.46 13.97 2.72
N GLU A 229 13.87 14.26 3.88
CA GLU A 229 14.22 13.54 5.11
C GLU A 229 13.51 12.20 5.07
N ASP A 230 14.26 11.13 5.34
CA ASP A 230 13.71 9.78 5.34
C ASP A 230 13.11 9.50 6.72
N HIS A 231 11.79 9.42 6.76
CA HIS A 231 11.02 9.12 7.95
C HIS A 231 10.36 7.73 7.86
N SER A 232 10.76 6.89 6.91
CA SER A 232 10.08 5.61 6.65
C SER A 232 10.04 4.66 7.84
N ASP A 233 11.01 4.76 8.77
CA ASP A 233 11.00 4.01 10.04
C ASP A 233 9.77 4.33 10.92
N LEU A 234 9.17 5.51 10.79
CA LEU A 234 7.97 5.91 11.55
C LEU A 234 6.71 5.19 11.07
N ILE A 235 6.72 4.60 9.88
CA ILE A 235 5.56 3.86 9.33
C ILE A 235 5.19 2.69 10.26
N LYS A 236 6.17 2.03 10.87
CA LYS A 236 5.98 0.93 11.83
C LYS A 236 5.21 1.35 13.09
N GLN A 237 5.17 2.65 13.37
CA GLN A 237 4.52 3.22 14.56
C GLN A 237 3.09 3.71 14.26
N LEU A 238 2.56 3.39 13.07
CA LEU A 238 1.19 3.70 12.68
C LEU A 238 0.24 2.59 13.13
N ASP A 239 -0.55 2.90 14.14
CA ASP A 239 -1.64 2.02 14.60
C ASP A 239 -2.92 2.19 13.77
N THR A 240 -2.99 3.25 12.95
CA THR A 240 -4.16 3.59 12.15
C THR A 240 -4.47 2.46 11.16
N PRO A 241 -5.70 1.92 11.17
CA PRO A 241 -6.08 0.90 10.20
C PRO A 241 -5.96 1.45 8.78
N THR A 242 -5.17 0.78 7.94
CA THR A 242 -4.71 1.30 6.65
C THR A 242 -5.10 0.39 5.49
N LEU A 243 -5.61 0.98 4.41
CA LEU A 243 -5.76 0.30 3.12
C LEU A 243 -4.64 0.77 2.18
N ILE A 244 -3.91 -0.17 1.61
CA ILE A 244 -2.90 0.06 0.60
C ILE A 244 -3.49 -0.38 -0.73
N ILE A 245 -3.57 0.56 -1.68
CA ILE A 245 -4.01 0.31 -3.05
C ILE A 245 -2.81 0.55 -3.96
N TRP A 246 -2.52 -0.43 -4.81
CA TRP A 246 -1.43 -0.31 -5.77
C TRP A 246 -1.82 -0.79 -7.17
N GLY A 247 -1.29 -0.13 -8.18
CA GLY A 247 -1.33 -0.62 -9.55
C GLY A 247 -0.10 -1.47 -9.84
N GLU A 248 -0.30 -2.69 -10.34
CA GLU A 248 0.78 -3.62 -10.69
C GLU A 248 1.78 -3.02 -11.69
N LYS A 249 1.29 -2.20 -12.64
CA LYS A 249 2.08 -1.57 -13.71
C LYS A 249 2.46 -0.14 -13.39
N ASP A 250 2.56 0.21 -12.12
CA ASP A 250 3.09 1.51 -11.70
C ASP A 250 4.55 1.66 -12.13
N ARG A 251 4.78 2.59 -13.07
CA ARG A 251 6.12 2.92 -13.60
C ARG A 251 6.78 4.07 -12.85
N TRP A 252 6.08 4.65 -11.88
CA TRP A 252 6.49 5.83 -11.14
C TRP A 252 6.98 5.48 -9.73
N ILE A 253 6.26 4.60 -9.04
CA ILE A 253 6.69 4.06 -7.74
C ILE A 253 6.62 2.53 -7.84
N PRO A 254 7.73 1.80 -7.60
CA PRO A 254 7.77 0.36 -7.75
C PRO A 254 6.71 -0.34 -6.90
N LEU A 255 6.12 -1.41 -7.45
CA LEU A 255 5.18 -2.28 -6.74
C LEU A 255 5.77 -2.82 -5.43
N ALA A 256 7.09 -2.99 -5.37
CA ALA A 256 7.82 -3.36 -4.16
C ALA A 256 7.44 -2.51 -2.93
N ASN A 257 7.13 -1.23 -3.14
CA ASN A 257 6.77 -0.31 -2.06
C ASN A 257 5.39 -0.61 -1.47
N ALA A 258 4.47 -1.19 -2.26
CA ALA A 258 3.18 -1.66 -1.75
C ALA A 258 3.37 -2.71 -0.65
N TYR A 259 4.27 -3.66 -0.90
CA TYR A 259 4.62 -4.69 0.07
C TYR A 259 5.41 -4.12 1.23
N LYS A 260 6.37 -3.20 1.00
CA LYS A 260 7.06 -2.50 2.10
C LYS A 260 6.08 -1.81 3.05
N PHE A 261 5.05 -1.13 2.52
CA PHE A 261 3.97 -0.58 3.32
C PHE A 261 3.20 -1.68 4.07
N GLN A 262 2.77 -2.74 3.38
CA GLN A 262 1.99 -3.83 4.00
C GLN A 262 2.77 -4.50 5.14
N PHE A 263 4.08 -4.74 4.94
CA PHE A 263 4.95 -5.32 5.94
C PHE A 263 5.27 -4.36 7.09
N SER A 264 5.32 -3.06 6.83
CA SER A 264 5.60 -2.06 7.87
C SER A 264 4.36 -1.65 8.66
N LEU A 265 3.14 -1.89 8.14
CA LEU A 265 1.90 -1.44 8.75
C LEU A 265 1.18 -2.62 9.42
N PRO A 266 1.18 -2.71 10.77
CA PRO A 266 0.64 -3.87 11.49
C PRO A 266 -0.86 -4.06 11.29
N ASN A 267 -1.60 -2.96 11.02
CA ASN A 267 -3.03 -2.97 10.73
C ASN A 267 -3.27 -2.54 9.29
N SER A 268 -2.81 -3.32 8.30
CA SER A 268 -2.98 -3.00 6.89
C SER A 268 -3.65 -4.08 6.04
N GLN A 269 -4.34 -3.64 4.99
CA GLN A 269 -4.82 -4.49 3.90
C GLN A 269 -4.22 -4.01 2.58
N LEU A 270 -3.76 -4.93 1.73
CA LEU A 270 -3.17 -4.62 0.43
C LEU A 270 -4.07 -5.12 -0.70
N ILE A 271 -4.37 -4.22 -1.63
CA ILE A 271 -5.03 -4.52 -2.90
C ILE A 271 -4.10 -4.12 -4.03
N ILE A 272 -3.70 -5.09 -4.83
CA ILE A 272 -2.95 -4.89 -6.08
C ILE A 272 -3.91 -5.06 -7.25
N TYR A 273 -3.95 -4.08 -8.13
CA TYR A 273 -4.74 -4.11 -9.35
C TYR A 273 -3.88 -4.46 -10.56
N GLU A 274 -4.14 -5.63 -11.14
CA GLU A 274 -3.50 -6.10 -12.37
C GLU A 274 -3.73 -5.10 -13.52
N GLY A 275 -2.65 -4.80 -14.25
CA GLY A 275 -2.71 -3.93 -15.43
C GLY A 275 -3.00 -2.45 -15.16
N VAL A 276 -3.10 -2.02 -13.90
CA VAL A 276 -3.33 -0.62 -13.49
C VAL A 276 -2.00 0.06 -13.16
N GLY A 277 -1.91 1.37 -13.40
CA GLY A 277 -0.70 2.15 -13.16
C GLY A 277 -0.69 2.92 -11.83
N HIS A 278 -0.04 4.08 -11.86
CA HIS A 278 0.20 4.98 -10.73
C HIS A 278 -1.07 5.67 -10.19
N VAL A 279 -2.14 5.75 -10.98
CA VAL A 279 -3.35 6.53 -10.64
C VAL A 279 -4.64 5.67 -10.62
N PRO A 280 -4.78 4.68 -9.72
CA PRO A 280 -5.97 3.82 -9.65
C PRO A 280 -7.29 4.59 -9.48
N MET A 281 -7.26 5.74 -8.81
CA MET A 281 -8.41 6.64 -8.63
C MET A 281 -8.87 7.31 -9.92
N GLU A 282 -8.02 7.42 -10.94
CA GLU A 282 -8.42 7.91 -12.27
C GLU A 282 -8.64 6.78 -13.28
N GLU A 283 -7.83 5.72 -13.21
CA GLU A 283 -7.81 4.65 -14.21
C GLU A 283 -8.96 3.64 -14.02
N ILE A 284 -9.29 3.29 -12.78
CA ILE A 284 -10.38 2.36 -12.42
C ILE A 284 -11.24 2.89 -11.24
N PRO A 285 -11.75 4.13 -11.35
CA PRO A 285 -12.33 4.89 -10.24
C PRO A 285 -13.45 4.16 -9.50
N ALA A 286 -14.38 3.54 -10.24
CA ALA A 286 -15.52 2.86 -9.62
C ALA A 286 -15.09 1.65 -8.78
N LYS A 287 -14.11 0.88 -9.26
CA LYS A 287 -13.58 -0.29 -8.54
C LYS A 287 -12.79 0.16 -7.31
N SER A 288 -11.84 1.08 -7.48
CA SER A 288 -11.00 1.57 -6.38
C SER A 288 -11.80 2.32 -5.32
N ALA A 289 -12.87 3.05 -5.70
CA ALA A 289 -13.79 3.67 -4.75
C ALA A 289 -14.57 2.62 -3.96
N LYS A 290 -15.12 1.62 -4.65
CA LYS A 290 -15.92 0.57 -4.01
C LYS A 290 -15.09 -0.23 -3.01
N ASP A 291 -13.88 -0.62 -3.38
CA ASP A 291 -12.97 -1.35 -2.48
C ASP A 291 -12.59 -0.49 -1.27
N THR A 292 -12.43 0.83 -1.46
CA THR A 292 -12.26 1.80 -0.36
C THR A 292 -13.48 1.85 0.56
N ILE A 293 -14.70 1.91 0.01
CA ILE A 293 -15.93 1.89 0.81
C ILE A 293 -16.02 0.59 1.61
N SER A 294 -15.77 -0.56 0.97
CA SER A 294 -15.78 -1.87 1.64
C SER A 294 -14.79 -1.92 2.80
N PHE A 295 -13.58 -1.37 2.61
CA PHE A 295 -12.61 -1.23 3.68
C PHE A 295 -13.11 -0.33 4.81
N LEU A 296 -13.67 0.85 4.51
CA LEU A 296 -14.15 1.80 5.50
C LEU A 296 -15.31 1.24 6.34
N GLU A 297 -16.16 0.41 5.74
CA GLU A 297 -17.32 -0.20 6.38
C GLU A 297 -16.98 -1.45 7.21
N ASN A 298 -15.89 -2.16 6.87
CA ASN A 298 -15.55 -3.42 7.54
C ASN A 298 -15.08 -3.17 8.99
N THR A 299 -15.84 -3.64 9.97
CA THR A 299 -15.56 -3.49 11.41
C THR A 299 -14.63 -4.58 11.97
N THR A 300 -14.46 -5.69 11.25
CA THR A 300 -13.50 -6.75 11.58
C THR A 300 -12.26 -6.58 10.71
N PHE A 301 -11.20 -6.07 11.31
CA PHE A 301 -9.90 -5.95 10.66
C PHE A 301 -9.19 -7.30 10.78
N ASP A 302 -9.12 -8.06 9.68
CA ASP A 302 -8.20 -9.19 9.59
C ASP A 302 -6.83 -8.58 9.24
N SER A 303 -5.94 -8.52 10.23
CA SER A 303 -4.62 -7.88 10.17
C SER A 303 -3.58 -8.71 9.39
N GLY A 304 -4.02 -9.72 8.64
CA GLY A 304 -3.12 -10.63 7.93
C GLY A 304 -2.31 -9.88 6.89
N VAL A 305 -1.00 -9.76 7.12
CA VAL A 305 -0.02 -9.56 6.06
C VAL A 305 -0.23 -10.70 5.06
N LYS A 306 -0.88 -10.40 3.94
CA LYS A 306 -1.08 -11.39 2.89
C LYS A 306 0.28 -11.72 2.29
N ILE A 307 0.78 -12.92 2.57
CA ILE A 307 2.08 -13.39 2.09
C ILE A 307 1.99 -13.58 0.58
N GLN A 308 3.04 -13.18 -0.13
CA GLN A 308 3.26 -13.56 -1.52
C GLN A 308 4.64 -14.18 -1.65
N THR A 309 4.73 -15.51 -1.61
CA THR A 309 6.00 -16.23 -1.63
C THR A 309 6.72 -16.05 -2.96
N SER A 310 5.99 -15.92 -4.07
CA SER A 310 6.53 -15.54 -5.38
C SER A 310 7.30 -14.21 -5.33
N TYR A 311 6.77 -13.20 -4.65
CA TYR A 311 7.45 -11.91 -4.46
C TYR A 311 8.70 -12.05 -3.59
N LEU A 312 8.63 -12.85 -2.50
CA LEU A 312 9.81 -13.11 -1.67
C LEU A 312 10.91 -13.79 -2.50
N CYS A 313 10.56 -14.73 -3.38
CA CYS A 313 11.51 -15.35 -4.31
C CYS A 313 12.13 -14.35 -5.30
N ASP A 314 11.35 -13.40 -5.79
CA ASP A 314 11.83 -12.40 -6.76
C ASP A 314 12.74 -11.35 -6.11
N GLN A 315 12.41 -10.88 -4.90
CA GLN A 315 13.21 -9.89 -4.17
C GLN A 315 14.43 -10.49 -3.50
N PHE A 316 14.25 -11.60 -2.79
CA PHE A 316 15.23 -12.18 -1.87
C PHE A 316 15.79 -13.48 -2.41
N ARG A 317 16.01 -13.55 -3.74
CA ARG A 317 16.41 -14.78 -4.45
C ARG A 317 17.63 -15.48 -3.84
N LYS A 318 18.54 -14.74 -3.19
CA LYS A 318 19.76 -15.31 -2.58
C LYS A 318 19.56 -15.73 -1.13
N GLU A 319 18.53 -15.19 -0.47
CA GLU A 319 18.27 -15.34 0.95
C GLU A 319 17.17 -16.39 1.22
N VAL A 320 16.34 -16.73 0.21
CA VAL A 320 15.27 -17.72 0.36
C VAL A 320 15.63 -19.10 -0.22
N LYS A 321 15.17 -20.14 0.47
CA LYS A 321 15.14 -21.54 -0.02
C LYS A 321 13.70 -21.92 -0.30
N VAL A 322 13.44 -22.60 -1.41
CA VAL A 322 12.07 -22.94 -1.87
C VAL A 322 11.85 -24.44 -1.74
N ALA A 323 10.69 -24.86 -1.21
CA ALA A 323 10.32 -26.27 -1.16
C ALA A 323 10.02 -26.83 -2.55
N SER A 324 10.35 -28.11 -2.77
CA SER A 324 10.12 -28.80 -4.05
C SER A 324 9.03 -29.87 -3.98
N GLY A 325 8.54 -30.18 -2.77
CA GLY A 325 7.51 -31.19 -2.52
C GLY A 325 6.11 -30.75 -2.94
N SER A 326 5.27 -31.73 -3.29
CA SER A 326 3.85 -31.53 -3.51
C SER A 326 3.10 -31.71 -2.19
N PHE A 327 2.43 -30.67 -1.72
CA PHE A 327 1.62 -30.72 -0.51
C PHE A 327 0.16 -30.36 -0.79
N GLU A 328 -0.72 -30.85 0.07
CA GLU A 328 -2.12 -30.51 0.16
C GLU A 328 -2.36 -29.57 1.35
N LYS A 329 -3.22 -28.57 1.14
CA LYS A 329 -3.61 -27.59 2.16
C LYS A 329 -4.81 -28.12 2.93
N VAL A 330 -4.76 -28.01 4.26
CA VAL A 330 -5.84 -28.43 5.15
C VAL A 330 -6.22 -27.26 6.07
N GLY A 331 -7.51 -26.96 6.14
CA GLY A 331 -8.06 -25.83 6.90
C GLY A 331 -8.34 -24.59 6.05
N LYS A 332 -8.81 -23.51 6.70
CA LYS A 332 -9.22 -22.25 6.04
C LYS A 332 -8.13 -21.18 5.97
N LYS A 333 -7.06 -21.28 6.78
CA LYS A 333 -5.97 -20.30 6.75
C LYS A 333 -5.05 -20.72 5.60
N ILE A 334 -5.08 -19.95 4.51
CA ILE A 334 -4.39 -20.28 3.26
C ILE A 334 -2.99 -19.68 3.16
N ASP A 335 -2.65 -18.78 4.07
CA ASP A 335 -1.37 -18.10 4.20
C ASP A 335 -0.96 -18.00 5.68
N PHE A 336 0.29 -18.35 5.97
CA PHE A 336 0.87 -18.22 7.31
C PHE A 336 2.39 -18.13 7.27
N HIS A 337 2.98 -17.46 8.26
CA HIS A 337 4.42 -17.36 8.42
C HIS A 337 4.80 -17.38 9.90
N GLY A 338 6.05 -17.68 10.19
CA GLY A 338 6.57 -17.62 11.54
C GLY A 338 7.95 -18.26 11.66
N GLN A 339 8.51 -18.17 12.86
CA GLN A 339 9.75 -18.84 13.19
C GLN A 339 9.51 -20.37 13.26
N ALA A 340 10.35 -21.13 12.57
CA ALA A 340 10.30 -22.57 12.51
C ALA A 340 10.63 -23.16 13.87
N VAL A 341 9.75 -24.05 14.34
CA VAL A 341 10.05 -24.99 15.42
C VAL A 341 10.08 -26.38 14.81
N CYS A 342 11.25 -27.02 14.81
CA CYS A 342 11.42 -28.33 14.18
C CYS A 342 11.22 -29.47 15.17
N LEU A 343 10.54 -30.52 14.71
CA LEU A 343 10.39 -31.78 15.43
C LEU A 343 10.55 -32.93 14.42
N LYS A 344 11.31 -33.94 14.79
CA LYS A 344 11.38 -35.19 14.04
C LYS A 344 10.88 -36.31 14.94
N THR A 345 9.88 -37.05 14.50
CA THR A 345 9.23 -38.06 15.35
C THR A 345 8.46 -39.09 14.54
N ASN A 346 8.26 -40.28 15.09
CA ASN A 346 7.31 -41.27 14.57
C ASN A 346 6.02 -41.34 15.42
N ASN A 347 5.89 -40.49 16.45
CA ASN A 347 4.85 -40.59 17.46
C ASN A 347 3.98 -39.31 17.51
N PRO A 348 2.68 -39.39 17.16
CA PRO A 348 1.78 -38.24 17.21
C PRO A 348 1.58 -37.62 18.59
N GLN A 349 1.77 -38.39 19.66
CA GLN A 349 1.61 -37.87 21.01
C GLN A 349 2.68 -36.81 21.33
N LEU A 350 3.90 -36.98 20.80
CA LEU A 350 4.99 -36.03 21.01
C LEU A 350 4.75 -34.70 20.30
N VAL A 351 3.99 -34.72 19.20
CA VAL A 351 3.53 -33.50 18.53
C VAL A 351 2.59 -32.71 19.45
N LEU A 352 1.66 -33.38 20.12
CA LEU A 352 0.74 -32.73 21.07
C LEU A 352 1.49 -32.15 22.26
N GLU A 353 2.41 -32.91 22.86
CA GLU A 353 3.24 -32.43 23.96
C GLU A 353 4.04 -31.19 23.54
N ARG A 354 4.65 -31.21 22.36
CA ARG A 354 5.39 -30.07 21.83
C ARG A 354 4.52 -28.83 21.62
N LEU A 355 3.29 -29.02 21.14
CA LEU A 355 2.33 -27.93 20.96
C LEU A 355 1.92 -27.32 22.29
N GLU A 356 1.79 -28.12 23.35
CA GLU A 356 1.39 -27.68 24.69
C GLU A 356 2.52 -27.02 25.49
N GLU A 357 3.77 -27.38 25.24
CA GLU A 357 4.96 -26.83 25.93
C GLU A 357 5.32 -25.40 25.49
N GLU A 358 4.93 -24.99 24.28
CA GLU A 358 5.32 -23.70 23.70
C GLU A 358 4.12 -22.80 23.36
N ASN A 359 4.30 -21.50 23.59
CA ASN A 359 3.44 -20.50 22.96
C ASN A 359 3.74 -20.45 21.46
N GLY A 360 2.74 -20.79 20.64
CA GLY A 360 2.83 -20.89 19.19
C GLY A 360 2.76 -19.56 18.45
N LYS A 361 2.42 -18.46 19.13
CA LYS A 361 2.27 -17.16 18.49
C LYS A 361 3.54 -16.74 17.76
N GLY A 362 3.41 -16.43 16.46
CA GLY A 362 4.54 -16.08 15.60
C GLY A 362 5.44 -17.26 15.19
N LYS A 363 5.04 -18.51 15.46
CA LYS A 363 5.81 -19.71 15.17
C LYS A 363 5.05 -20.68 14.27
N VAL A 364 5.80 -21.42 13.46
CA VAL A 364 5.30 -22.49 12.59
C VAL A 364 5.94 -23.80 13.03
N LEU A 365 5.11 -24.79 13.36
CA LEU A 365 5.61 -26.12 13.70
C LEU A 365 5.96 -26.87 12.40
N VAL A 366 7.14 -27.49 12.36
CA VAL A 366 7.60 -28.30 11.24
C VAL A 366 7.85 -29.71 11.75
N VAL A 367 7.10 -30.68 11.25
CA VAL A 367 7.22 -32.08 11.67
C VAL A 367 7.66 -32.95 10.51
N GLU A 368 8.89 -33.48 10.60
CA GLU A 368 9.36 -34.58 9.76
C GLU A 368 9.05 -35.90 10.47
N TRP A 369 8.48 -36.89 9.76
CA TRP A 369 8.16 -38.16 10.42
C TRP A 369 8.98 -39.35 9.94
N GLU A 370 9.43 -40.15 10.90
CA GLU A 370 10.27 -41.33 10.70
C GLU A 370 9.45 -42.63 10.69
N CYS A 371 8.45 -42.74 9.82
CA CYS A 371 7.66 -43.97 9.70
C CYS A 371 7.11 -44.22 8.29
N ASP A 372 6.82 -45.48 7.97
CA ASP A 372 6.13 -45.89 6.73
C ASP A 372 4.62 -45.56 6.84
N LYS A 373 4.14 -44.58 6.06
CA LYS A 373 2.86 -43.88 6.34
C LYS A 373 1.67 -44.40 5.55
N MET A 374 0.99 -45.43 6.08
CA MET A 374 -0.36 -45.82 5.64
C MET A 374 -1.50 -45.22 6.49
N ASP A 375 -1.16 -44.53 7.59
CA ASP A 375 -2.13 -43.90 8.49
C ASP A 375 -2.04 -42.37 8.47
N ALA A 376 -3.14 -41.72 8.86
CA ALA A 376 -3.20 -40.29 9.15
C ALA A 376 -2.55 -40.01 10.51
N LEU A 377 -1.50 -39.19 10.47
CA LEU A 377 -0.74 -38.74 11.64
C LEU A 377 -1.22 -37.37 12.12
N ILE A 378 -1.98 -36.64 11.29
CA ILE A 378 -2.70 -35.42 11.65
C ILE A 378 -4.20 -35.71 11.74
N ASP A 379 -4.81 -35.32 12.85
CA ASP A 379 -6.26 -35.33 13.04
C ASP A 379 -6.76 -34.08 13.79
N GLU A 380 -8.02 -34.12 14.21
CA GLU A 380 -8.69 -33.01 14.91
C GLU A 380 -8.02 -32.64 16.24
N GLU A 381 -7.33 -33.58 16.90
CA GLU A 381 -6.68 -33.35 18.19
C GLU A 381 -5.47 -32.42 18.02
N ILE A 382 -4.59 -32.73 17.07
CA ILE A 382 -3.43 -31.88 16.71
C ILE A 382 -3.89 -30.52 16.16
N ALA A 383 -4.92 -30.52 15.30
CA ALA A 383 -5.50 -29.30 14.77
C ALA A 383 -6.07 -28.37 15.85
N TYR A 384 -6.72 -28.94 16.87
CA TYR A 384 -7.25 -28.17 17.98
C TYR A 384 -6.15 -27.62 18.88
N ALA A 385 -5.10 -28.42 19.14
CA ALA A 385 -3.94 -27.98 19.91
C ALA A 385 -3.23 -26.79 19.24
N LEU A 386 -3.04 -26.83 17.91
CA LEU A 386 -2.50 -25.69 17.13
C LEU A 386 -3.31 -24.40 17.34
N LEU A 387 -4.64 -24.47 17.24
CA LEU A 387 -5.53 -23.31 17.47
C LEU A 387 -5.43 -22.79 18.89
N HIS A 388 -5.50 -23.70 19.85
CA HIS A 388 -5.57 -23.36 21.27
C HIS A 388 -4.28 -22.68 21.75
N GLN A 389 -3.14 -23.07 21.19
CA GLN A 389 -1.82 -22.55 21.55
C GLN A 389 -1.34 -21.43 20.60
N GLU A 390 -2.26 -20.88 19.80
CA GLU A 390 -2.03 -19.75 18.89
C GLU A 390 -0.90 -19.95 17.85
N TRP A 391 -0.66 -21.19 17.39
CA TRP A 391 0.35 -21.45 16.36
C TRP A 391 -0.04 -20.85 15.01
N GLU A 392 0.94 -20.33 14.27
CA GLU A 392 0.69 -19.72 12.97
C GLU A 392 0.35 -20.77 11.90
N GLY A 393 0.93 -21.96 12.00
CA GLY A 393 0.60 -23.11 11.15
C GLY A 393 1.46 -24.34 11.43
N LEU A 394 1.17 -25.42 10.70
CA LEU A 394 1.89 -26.70 10.73
C LEU A 394 2.31 -27.10 9.31
N ILE A 395 3.59 -27.46 9.14
CA ILE A 395 4.12 -28.03 7.90
C ILE A 395 4.65 -29.44 8.19
N THR A 396 4.24 -30.40 7.39
CA THR A 396 4.66 -31.79 7.59
C THR A 396 4.60 -32.61 6.31
N ASP A 397 5.40 -33.67 6.26
CA ASP A 397 5.32 -34.73 5.26
C ASP A 397 4.34 -35.86 5.69
N ALA A 398 3.59 -35.68 6.78
CA ALA A 398 2.57 -36.65 7.21
C ALA A 398 1.30 -36.63 6.36
N ASN A 399 0.57 -37.74 6.46
CA ASN A 399 -0.81 -37.83 6.00
C ASN A 399 -1.77 -37.25 7.05
N TYR A 400 -2.91 -36.75 6.59
CA TYR A 400 -3.96 -36.20 7.45
C TYR A 400 -5.28 -36.97 7.30
N ARG A 401 -6.13 -36.88 8.33
CA ARG A 401 -7.42 -37.54 8.35
C ARG A 401 -8.46 -36.70 7.62
N HIS A 402 -9.21 -37.27 6.68
CA HIS A 402 -10.30 -36.52 6.05
C HIS A 402 -11.46 -36.33 7.02
N THR A 403 -11.63 -35.12 7.56
CA THR A 403 -12.85 -34.76 8.27
C THR A 403 -13.37 -33.40 7.81
N GLU A 404 -14.69 -33.27 7.71
CA GLU A 404 -15.34 -32.01 7.35
C GLU A 404 -15.05 -30.92 8.39
N ALA A 405 -14.74 -31.31 9.63
CA ALA A 405 -14.39 -30.40 10.72
C ALA A 405 -13.04 -29.71 10.47
N LEU A 406 -11.99 -30.45 10.10
CA LEU A 406 -10.66 -29.90 9.81
C LEU A 406 -10.71 -28.82 8.72
N ASN A 407 -11.45 -29.08 7.64
CA ASN A 407 -11.62 -28.12 6.53
C ASN A 407 -12.41 -26.86 6.91
N LYS A 408 -13.11 -26.86 8.05
CA LYS A 408 -13.85 -25.70 8.56
C LYS A 408 -13.06 -24.86 9.55
N MET A 409 -11.97 -25.39 10.12
CA MET A 409 -11.14 -24.74 11.13
C MET A 409 -10.28 -23.62 10.52
N ARG A 410 -10.07 -22.54 11.29
CA ARG A 410 -9.20 -21.40 10.91
C ARG A 410 -7.72 -21.70 11.22
N ILE A 411 -7.24 -22.83 10.71
CA ILE A 411 -5.84 -23.27 10.81
C ILE A 411 -5.21 -23.35 9.44
N GLY A 412 -3.88 -23.24 9.41
CA GLY A 412 -3.06 -23.49 8.23
C GLY A 412 -2.24 -24.75 8.45
N ILE A 413 -2.58 -25.82 7.75
CA ILE A 413 -1.82 -27.08 7.77
C ILE A 413 -1.42 -27.42 6.35
N LEU A 414 -0.16 -27.79 6.16
CA LEU A 414 0.39 -28.30 4.92
C LEU A 414 0.85 -29.74 5.13
N ALA A 415 0.18 -30.69 4.45
CA ALA A 415 0.35 -32.13 4.65
C ALA A 415 0.34 -32.88 3.30
N ASN A 416 0.74 -34.15 3.26
CA ASN A 416 0.92 -34.87 1.98
C ASN A 416 -0.39 -35.37 1.34
N LYS A 417 -1.08 -36.30 2.00
CA LYS A 417 -2.24 -37.01 1.45
C LYS A 417 -3.26 -37.34 2.52
N CYS A 418 -4.47 -37.64 2.06
CA CYS A 418 -5.58 -37.97 2.91
C CYS A 418 -5.73 -39.49 3.15
N TYR A 419 -5.83 -39.91 4.42
CA TYR A 419 -6.05 -41.30 4.80
C TYR A 419 -7.16 -41.41 5.86
N PRO A 420 -7.98 -42.49 5.84
CA PRO A 420 -9.13 -42.61 6.74
C PRO A 420 -8.78 -43.11 8.15
N MET A 421 -7.66 -43.83 8.32
CA MET A 421 -7.27 -44.46 9.58
C MET A 421 -6.36 -43.54 10.39
N LYS A 422 -6.63 -43.39 11.69
CA LYS A 422 -5.76 -42.66 12.64
C LYS A 422 -4.62 -43.57 13.04
N ALA A 423 -3.39 -43.05 13.06
CA ALA A 423 -2.24 -43.79 13.58
C ALA A 423 -2.44 -44.17 15.05
N LEU A 424 -2.01 -45.37 15.43
CA LEU A 424 -2.01 -45.81 16.82
C LEU A 424 -0.86 -45.12 17.59
N LYS A 425 -1.08 -44.87 18.88
CA LYS A 425 -0.05 -44.30 19.77
C LYS A 425 1.05 -45.34 19.99
N ALA A 426 2.27 -45.02 19.62
CA ALA A 426 3.46 -45.78 19.98
C ALA A 426 4.18 -45.06 21.13
N ASP A 427 4.66 -45.80 22.12
CA ASP A 427 5.47 -45.24 23.21
C ASP A 427 6.94 -45.21 22.78
N GLU A 428 7.38 -44.09 22.23
CA GLU A 428 8.79 -43.85 21.88
C GLU A 428 9.24 -42.47 22.39
N PRO A 429 10.55 -42.31 22.71
CA PRO A 429 11.09 -41.10 23.32
C PRO A 429 11.08 -39.89 22.37
N ILE A 430 11.01 -38.68 22.95
CA ILE A 430 11.19 -37.42 22.23
C ILE A 430 12.67 -37.25 21.90
N GLU A 431 12.98 -37.16 20.61
CA GLU A 431 14.23 -36.58 20.14
C GLU A 431 13.93 -35.22 19.50
N ILE A 432 14.44 -34.15 20.11
CA ILE A 432 14.33 -32.80 19.58
C ILE A 432 15.48 -32.59 18.59
N TYR A 433 15.14 -32.28 17.34
CA TYR A 433 16.12 -32.04 16.29
C TYR A 433 16.16 -30.56 15.94
N LEU A 434 17.37 -30.05 15.69
CA LEU A 434 17.59 -28.68 15.22
C LEU A 434 17.27 -28.48 13.72
N HIS A 435 16.83 -29.52 13.03
CA HIS A 435 16.46 -29.48 11.61
C HIS A 435 15.40 -30.53 11.27
N ALA A 436 14.64 -30.27 10.21
CA ALA A 436 13.64 -31.17 9.64
C ALA A 436 13.66 -31.07 8.11
N ASN A 437 13.50 -32.18 7.40
CA ASN A 437 13.36 -32.22 5.95
C ASN A 437 11.91 -32.51 5.56
N VAL A 438 11.24 -31.50 5.02
CA VAL A 438 9.84 -31.61 4.61
C VAL A 438 9.71 -31.15 3.16
N GLY A 439 9.28 -32.06 2.27
CA GLY A 439 9.13 -31.77 0.84
C GLY A 439 10.43 -31.36 0.14
N GLY A 440 11.54 -31.97 0.52
CA GLY A 440 12.86 -31.66 -0.03
C GLY A 440 13.44 -30.32 0.40
N LEU A 441 12.80 -29.63 1.35
CA LEU A 441 13.32 -28.43 1.99
C LEU A 441 13.92 -28.80 3.34
N GLU A 442 15.23 -28.61 3.48
CA GLU A 442 15.90 -28.69 4.77
C GLU A 442 15.61 -27.40 5.55
N LEU A 443 14.84 -27.54 6.62
CA LEU A 443 14.46 -26.47 7.54
C LEU A 443 15.29 -26.60 8.80
N VAL A 444 15.79 -25.46 9.28
CA VAL A 444 16.58 -25.38 10.51
C VAL A 444 15.73 -24.65 11.55
N ASP A 445 15.75 -25.15 12.78
CA ASP A 445 15.07 -24.54 13.91
C ASP A 445 15.49 -23.07 14.04
N GLY A 446 14.52 -22.19 14.24
CA GLY A 446 14.76 -20.75 14.32
C GLY A 446 14.79 -20.00 12.98
N ASN A 447 14.84 -20.67 11.83
CA ASN A 447 14.64 -20.01 10.52
C ASN A 447 13.20 -19.52 10.38
N TYR A 448 12.97 -18.55 9.50
CA TYR A 448 11.63 -18.06 9.20
C TYR A 448 11.02 -18.79 8.01
N ILE A 449 9.75 -19.15 8.13
CA ILE A 449 8.98 -19.83 7.11
C ILE A 449 7.85 -18.92 6.64
N TYR A 450 7.62 -18.92 5.33
CA TYR A 450 6.53 -18.21 4.66
C TYR A 450 5.79 -19.17 3.74
N MET A 451 4.47 -19.20 3.86
CA MET A 451 3.61 -20.06 3.05
C MET A 451 2.42 -19.27 2.53
N ASP A 452 2.09 -19.48 1.26
CA ASP A 452 0.88 -18.98 0.61
C ASP A 452 0.39 -19.95 -0.48
N GLU A 453 -0.35 -19.44 -1.46
CA GLU A 453 -0.84 -20.25 -2.57
C GLU A 453 0.23 -20.71 -3.55
N ASP A 454 1.32 -19.97 -3.68
CA ASP A 454 2.39 -20.20 -4.66
C ASP A 454 3.44 -21.19 -4.15
N GLY A 455 3.60 -21.32 -2.83
CA GLY A 455 4.47 -22.33 -2.25
C GLY A 455 4.92 -22.08 -0.82
N VAL A 456 6.05 -22.70 -0.47
CA VAL A 456 6.72 -22.55 0.83
C VAL A 456 8.14 -22.10 0.59
N VAL A 457 8.54 -21.05 1.32
CA VAL A 457 9.91 -20.55 1.33
C VAL A 457 10.43 -20.41 2.75
N SER A 458 11.73 -20.61 2.93
CA SER A 458 12.41 -20.38 4.21
C SER A 458 13.58 -19.43 4.06
N SER A 459 13.89 -18.70 5.13
CA SER A 459 15.00 -17.75 5.22
C SER A 459 15.60 -17.79 6.62
N GLU A 460 16.92 -17.63 6.72
CA GLU A 460 17.61 -17.49 8.01
C GLU A 460 17.29 -16.14 8.68
N GLN A 461 16.90 -15.14 7.87
CA GLN A 461 16.50 -13.83 8.34
C GLN A 461 14.99 -13.71 8.31
N ASN A 462 14.43 -12.99 9.29
CA ASN A 462 13.04 -12.62 9.20
C ASN A 462 12.89 -11.55 8.11
N LEU A 463 12.28 -11.93 6.99
CA LEU A 463 11.93 -11.04 5.90
C LEU A 463 10.67 -10.20 6.22
N VAL A 464 10.07 -10.40 7.40
CA VAL A 464 8.89 -9.66 7.88
C VAL A 464 9.00 -9.16 9.34
N ASP A 465 10.11 -9.39 10.07
CA ASP A 465 10.43 -8.67 11.33
C ASP A 465 11.28 -7.48 10.98
N TRP A 466 10.98 -6.37 11.64
CA TRP A 466 11.71 -5.14 11.40
C TRP A 466 12.17 -4.45 12.68
N GLU A 467 12.39 -5.22 13.76
CA GLU A 467 13.14 -4.75 14.95
C GLU A 467 14.66 -4.66 14.73
N LYS A 468 15.17 -5.03 13.54
CA LYS A 468 16.58 -4.89 13.17
C LYS A 468 16.80 -3.93 12.01
#